data_AF-A0A839IY76-F1
#
_entry.id   AF-A0A839IY76-F1
#
_cell.length_a   1.000
_cell.length_b   1.000
_cell.length_c   1.000
_cell.angle_alpha   90.00
_cell.angle_beta   90.00
_cell.angle_gamma   90.00
#
_symmetry.space_group_name_H-M   'P 1'
#
loop_
_entity.id
_entity.type
_entity.pdbx_description
1 polymer ?
#
loop_
_entity_poly.entity_id
_entity_poly.type
_entity_poly.pdbx_seq_one_letter_code
_entity_poly.pdbx_strand_id
1 'polypeptide(L)'
;MRGMNSQFQQGQQSGRQEAYEGKGGGHKGGKRGEYSEPEDLTQEVVNNDDGSVTISVSATDSEGETHSRSVTVSDNDSGGIDISSVNDEGRSKTVTVSADEDGGVDLDVVCINEDGETVSRHVELDMNDDGTVSLEELFIDQYGEEQSIVRDIELAKFLGDESETLNVYEVVEGYLERSHFDLTDVDLTGLNNLDTSSVDVLSI
;
A
#
# COMPACT_ATOMS: atom_id res chain seq x y z
N MET A 1 70.98 -8.13 -20.00
CA MET A 1 70.47 -7.09 -19.08
C MET A 1 69.08 -7.55 -18.65
N ARG A 2 68.91 -8.16 -17.46
CA ARG A 2 68.48 -7.52 -16.19
C ARG A 2 67.29 -6.55 -16.40
N GLY A 3 66.12 -6.70 -15.80
CA GLY A 3 65.65 -7.63 -14.76
C GLY A 3 64.21 -7.35 -14.31
N MET A 4 63.71 -8.22 -13.41
CA MET A 4 62.80 -7.97 -12.25
C MET A 4 61.36 -7.52 -12.56
N ASN A 5 60.28 -8.30 -12.35
CA ASN A 5 59.75 -9.00 -11.17
C ASN A 5 59.36 -8.08 -10.00
N SER A 6 58.06 -7.95 -9.72
CA SER A 6 57.52 -7.62 -8.38
C SER A 6 56.03 -7.99 -8.30
N GLN A 7 55.76 -9.19 -7.81
CA GLN A 7 54.54 -9.49 -7.03
C GLN A 7 54.51 -8.57 -5.80
N PHE A 8 53.32 -8.11 -5.42
CA PHE A 8 53.05 -7.74 -4.03
C PHE A 8 51.89 -8.62 -3.54
N GLN A 9 52.22 -9.40 -2.52
CA GLN A 9 51.35 -10.26 -1.75
C GLN A 9 51.41 -9.76 -0.29
N GLN A 10 50.30 -9.95 0.42
CA GLN A 10 50.15 -10.00 1.89
C GLN A 10 49.86 -8.71 2.67
N GLY A 11 48.81 -8.83 3.48
CA GLY A 11 48.43 -7.90 4.54
C GLY A 11 47.19 -8.39 5.30
N GLN A 12 47.23 -9.61 5.85
CA GLN A 12 46.31 -10.04 6.92
C GLN A 12 46.63 -9.28 8.22
N GLN A 13 45.62 -8.65 8.83
CA GLN A 13 45.52 -8.32 10.27
C GLN A 13 44.03 -8.45 10.61
N SER A 14 43.51 -9.46 11.31
CA SER A 14 43.73 -9.88 12.70
C SER A 14 43.63 -8.74 13.71
N GLY A 15 42.40 -8.51 14.20
CA GLY A 15 42.11 -7.76 15.41
C GLY A 15 40.94 -8.44 16.13
N ARG A 16 41.22 -9.07 17.29
CA ARG A 16 40.28 -9.80 18.15
C ARG A 16 40.33 -9.17 19.55
N GLN A 17 39.19 -9.29 20.25
CA GLN A 17 38.87 -8.99 21.67
C GLN A 17 38.34 -7.56 21.88
N GLU A 18 37.25 -7.29 22.62
CA GLU A 18 36.69 -7.90 23.85
C GLU A 18 35.14 -7.84 23.81
N ALA A 19 34.39 -8.91 24.10
CA ALA A 19 33.92 -9.38 25.41
C ALA A 19 33.06 -8.37 26.20
N TYR A 20 31.74 -8.43 26.01
CA TYR A 20 30.77 -8.06 27.04
C TYR A 20 29.80 -9.23 27.26
N GLU A 21 29.97 -9.91 28.40
CA GLU A 21 28.99 -10.86 28.93
C GLU A 21 27.78 -10.08 29.50
N GLY A 22 26.62 -10.26 28.89
CA GLY A 22 25.33 -9.87 29.44
C GLY A 22 24.44 -11.10 29.55
N LYS A 23 24.39 -11.72 30.73
CA LYS A 23 23.43 -12.77 31.06
C LYS A 23 22.02 -12.17 31.16
N GLY A 24 21.09 -12.67 30.36
CA GLY A 24 19.67 -12.35 30.52
C GLY A 24 18.76 -13.29 29.73
N GLY A 25 18.02 -14.14 30.48
CA GLY A 25 16.66 -14.59 30.17
C GLY A 25 16.40 -15.33 28.86
N GLY A 26 16.18 -16.64 28.94
CA GLY A 26 15.70 -17.43 27.83
C GLY A 26 14.28 -17.05 27.38
N HIS A 27 14.10 -16.94 26.08
CA HIS A 27 12.80 -17.10 25.43
C HIS A 27 12.92 -18.21 24.39
N LYS A 28 12.09 -19.24 24.59
CA LYS A 28 11.95 -20.39 23.71
C LYS A 28 11.24 -19.97 22.43
N GLY A 29 11.93 -20.20 21.30
CA GLY A 29 11.41 -20.63 20.00
C GLY A 29 10.05 -20.10 19.54
N GLY A 30 10.06 -18.99 18.81
CA GLY A 30 9.32 -18.90 17.55
C GLY A 30 10.35 -18.93 16.44
N LYS A 31 10.33 -19.94 15.56
CA LYS A 31 11.12 -19.90 14.33
C LYS A 31 10.56 -18.74 13.50
N ARG A 32 11.24 -17.59 13.50
CA ARG A 32 11.19 -16.71 12.33
C ARG A 32 11.73 -17.58 11.20
N GLY A 33 10.91 -17.85 10.19
CA GLY A 33 11.41 -18.49 8.97
C GLY A 33 12.64 -17.71 8.53
N GLU A 34 13.77 -18.40 8.39
CA GLU A 34 14.85 -17.87 7.58
C GLU A 34 14.26 -17.71 6.19
N TYR A 35 13.95 -16.48 5.79
CA TYR A 35 13.78 -16.17 4.38
C TYR A 35 15.15 -16.41 3.76
N SER A 36 15.31 -17.56 3.12
CA SER A 36 16.46 -17.80 2.25
C SER A 36 16.49 -16.67 1.23
N GLU A 37 17.64 -16.02 1.05
CA GLU A 37 17.80 -15.11 -0.08
C GLU A 37 17.54 -15.93 -1.37
N PRO A 38 16.68 -15.45 -2.27
CA PRO A 38 16.37 -16.18 -3.50
C PRO A 38 17.65 -16.39 -4.30
N GLU A 39 17.83 -17.61 -4.82
CA GLU A 39 19.06 -17.96 -5.53
C GLU A 39 19.13 -17.28 -6.91
N ASP A 40 17.97 -16.97 -7.48
CA ASP A 40 17.82 -16.30 -8.76
C ASP A 40 16.65 -15.31 -8.70
N LEU A 41 16.96 -14.01 -8.71
CA LEU A 41 16.00 -12.92 -8.71
C LEU A 41 16.10 -12.18 -10.03
N THR A 42 15.01 -12.13 -10.77
CA THR A 42 14.91 -11.35 -12.01
C THR A 42 13.84 -10.28 -11.91
N GLN A 43 14.10 -9.15 -12.56
CA GLN A 43 13.15 -8.05 -12.70
C GLN A 43 13.16 -7.58 -14.15
N GLU A 44 11.98 -7.45 -14.74
CA GLU A 44 11.76 -6.92 -16.07
C GLU A 44 10.82 -5.72 -16.00
N VAL A 45 11.09 -4.70 -16.81
CA VAL A 45 10.22 -3.55 -17.00
C VAL A 45 9.93 -3.40 -18.49
N VAL A 46 8.66 -3.45 -18.85
CA VAL A 46 8.17 -3.33 -20.23
C VAL A 46 7.36 -2.04 -20.34
N ASN A 47 7.74 -1.18 -21.28
CA ASN A 47 6.89 -0.06 -21.71
C ASN A 47 6.11 -0.54 -22.93
N ASN A 48 4.79 -0.67 -22.78
CA ASN A 48 3.92 -1.20 -23.80
C ASN A 48 3.59 -0.13 -24.86
N ASP A 49 3.14 -0.58 -26.04
CA ASP A 49 2.80 0.32 -27.16
C ASP A 49 1.60 1.23 -26.86
N ASP A 50 0.75 0.83 -25.91
CA ASP A 50 -0.39 1.61 -25.42
C ASP A 50 -0.01 2.68 -24.36
N GLY A 51 1.27 2.77 -24.01
CA GLY A 51 1.77 3.71 -23.00
C GLY A 51 1.75 3.17 -21.57
N SER A 52 1.18 1.99 -21.32
CA SER A 52 1.23 1.33 -20.02
C SER A 52 2.64 0.82 -19.69
N VAL A 53 2.91 0.63 -18.41
CA VAL A 53 4.17 0.08 -17.90
C VAL A 53 3.89 -1.18 -17.09
N THR A 54 4.52 -2.29 -17.47
CA THR A 54 4.47 -3.55 -16.74
C THR A 54 5.81 -3.82 -16.07
N ILE A 55 5.78 -4.15 -14.78
CA ILE A 55 6.94 -4.60 -14.01
C ILE A 55 6.69 -6.04 -13.59
N SER A 56 7.58 -6.94 -13.98
CA SER A 56 7.53 -8.35 -13.61
C SER A 56 8.74 -8.69 -12.75
N VAL A 57 8.50 -9.36 -11.62
CA VAL A 57 9.56 -9.88 -10.74
C VAL A 57 9.37 -11.39 -10.63
N SER A 58 10.44 -12.14 -10.76
CA SER A 58 10.44 -13.58 -10.45
C SER A 58 11.61 -13.95 -9.55
N ALA A 59 11.36 -14.90 -8.65
CA ALA A 59 12.34 -15.39 -7.71
C ALA A 59 12.27 -16.91 -7.65
N THR A 60 13.43 -17.57 -7.73
CA THR A 60 13.55 -19.02 -7.50
C THR A 60 14.10 -19.29 -6.11
N ASP A 61 13.39 -20.11 -5.34
CA ASP A 61 13.81 -20.49 -4.00
C ASP A 61 14.88 -21.60 -4.02
N SER A 62 15.36 -21.98 -2.83
CA SER A 62 16.37 -23.05 -2.68
C SER A 62 15.84 -24.46 -3.00
N GLU A 63 14.52 -24.63 -3.10
CA GLU A 63 13.88 -25.88 -3.49
C GLU A 63 13.70 -25.98 -5.03
N GLY A 64 13.95 -24.88 -5.74
CA GLY A 64 13.84 -24.75 -7.18
C GLY A 64 12.45 -24.33 -7.66
N GLU A 65 11.57 -23.91 -6.75
CA GLU A 65 10.26 -23.35 -7.10
C GLU A 65 10.42 -21.87 -7.46
N THR A 66 9.83 -21.48 -8.61
CA THR A 66 9.85 -20.10 -9.10
C THR A 66 8.51 -19.45 -8.83
N HIS A 67 8.53 -18.35 -8.07
CA HIS A 67 7.39 -17.48 -7.87
C HIS A 67 7.50 -16.23 -8.74
N SER A 68 6.37 -15.69 -9.18
CA SER A 68 6.38 -14.47 -9.97
C SER A 68 5.21 -13.55 -9.66
N ARG A 69 5.48 -12.25 -9.76
CA ARG A 69 4.46 -11.20 -9.63
C ARG A 69 4.65 -10.18 -10.73
N SER A 70 3.55 -9.76 -11.33
CA SER A 70 3.54 -8.63 -12.25
C SER A 70 2.63 -7.53 -11.74
N VAL A 71 3.01 -6.29 -12.04
CA VAL A 71 2.23 -5.08 -11.79
C VAL A 71 2.19 -4.29 -13.09
N THR A 72 1.01 -3.90 -13.53
CA THR A 72 0.82 -3.01 -14.69
C THR A 72 0.16 -1.72 -14.23
N VAL A 73 0.70 -0.60 -14.71
CA VAL A 73 0.13 0.74 -14.51
C VAL A 73 -0.20 1.31 -15.88
N SER A 74 -1.42 1.79 -16.06
CA SER A 74 -1.90 2.39 -17.31
C SER A 74 -2.79 3.60 -17.02
N ASP A 75 -2.81 4.56 -17.94
CA ASP A 75 -3.88 5.55 -17.95
C ASP A 75 -5.20 4.85 -18.33
N ASN A 76 -6.33 5.34 -17.81
CA ASN A 76 -7.65 4.86 -18.21
C ASN A 76 -8.40 5.90 -19.04
N ASP A 77 -9.44 5.46 -19.76
CA ASP A 77 -10.21 6.30 -20.67
C ASP A 77 -10.99 7.42 -19.96
N SER A 78 -11.17 7.31 -18.64
CA SER A 78 -11.82 8.30 -17.77
C SER A 78 -10.86 9.40 -17.30
N GLY A 79 -9.64 9.45 -17.84
CA GLY A 79 -8.64 10.47 -17.47
C GLY A 79 -7.93 10.20 -16.14
N GLY A 80 -8.05 8.97 -15.63
CA GLY A 80 -7.39 8.51 -14.41
C GLY A 80 -6.37 7.40 -14.67
N ILE A 81 -6.17 6.53 -13.68
CA ILE A 81 -5.12 5.51 -13.69
C ILE A 81 -5.68 4.16 -13.25
N ASP A 82 -5.30 3.10 -13.97
CA ASP A 82 -5.50 1.71 -13.57
C ASP A 82 -4.17 1.09 -13.11
N ILE A 83 -4.21 0.39 -11.98
CA ILE A 83 -3.09 -0.38 -11.43
C ILE A 83 -3.58 -1.80 -11.21
N SER A 84 -3.03 -2.75 -11.96
CA SER A 84 -3.32 -4.17 -11.77
C SER A 84 -2.09 -4.92 -11.29
N SER A 85 -2.27 -5.90 -10.43
CA SER A 85 -1.22 -6.84 -10.04
C SER A 85 -1.75 -8.26 -10.05
N VAL A 86 -0.91 -9.20 -10.45
CA VAL A 86 -1.22 -10.64 -10.48
C VAL A 86 0.02 -11.45 -10.10
N ASN A 87 -0.16 -12.52 -9.34
CA ASN A 87 0.89 -13.50 -9.05
C ASN A 87 0.69 -14.81 -9.83
N ASP A 88 1.67 -15.70 -9.74
CA ASP A 88 1.67 -17.02 -10.36
C ASP A 88 0.61 -17.99 -9.82
N GLU A 89 0.04 -17.70 -8.65
CA GLU A 89 -1.06 -18.46 -8.04
C GLU A 89 -2.44 -17.99 -8.52
N GLY A 90 -2.50 -16.98 -9.39
CA GLY A 90 -3.76 -16.43 -9.92
C GLY A 90 -4.44 -15.42 -8.99
N ARG A 91 -3.82 -15.06 -7.86
CA ARG A 91 -4.28 -13.96 -7.01
C ARG A 91 -4.06 -12.64 -7.76
N SER A 92 -5.08 -11.79 -7.78
CA SER A 92 -4.99 -10.48 -8.44
C SER A 92 -5.63 -9.37 -7.64
N LYS A 93 -5.14 -8.15 -7.89
CA LYS A 93 -5.71 -6.92 -7.36
C LYS A 93 -5.67 -5.84 -8.42
N THR A 94 -6.83 -5.23 -8.68
CA THR A 94 -6.97 -4.06 -9.53
C THR A 94 -7.38 -2.88 -8.66
N VAL A 95 -6.75 -1.73 -8.91
CA VAL A 95 -7.12 -0.44 -8.36
C VAL A 95 -7.32 0.50 -9.54
N THR A 96 -8.51 1.08 -9.64
CA THR A 96 -8.85 2.08 -10.66
C THR A 96 -9.14 3.38 -9.93
N VAL A 97 -8.50 4.45 -10.39
CA VAL A 97 -8.82 5.82 -9.97
C VAL A 97 -9.39 6.53 -11.18
N SER A 98 -10.55 7.13 -11.05
CA SER A 98 -11.19 7.94 -12.09
C SER A 98 -11.57 9.31 -11.56
N ALA A 99 -11.66 10.27 -12.46
CA ALA A 99 -12.23 11.57 -12.16
C ALA A 99 -13.60 11.65 -12.80
N ASP A 100 -14.55 12.24 -12.07
CA ASP A 100 -15.93 12.35 -12.52
C ASP A 100 -16.16 13.65 -13.29
N GLU A 101 -17.22 13.68 -14.09
CA GLU A 101 -17.53 14.82 -14.95
C GLU A 101 -17.82 16.10 -14.16
N ASP A 102 -18.25 15.97 -12.90
CA ASP A 102 -18.57 17.06 -11.97
C ASP A 102 -17.40 17.45 -11.05
N GLY A 103 -16.24 16.80 -11.20
CA GLY A 103 -15.03 17.08 -10.41
C GLY A 103 -14.88 16.19 -9.18
N GLY A 104 -15.73 15.16 -9.04
CA GLY A 104 -15.55 14.02 -8.15
C GLY A 104 -14.32 13.17 -8.45
N VAL A 105 -14.00 12.28 -7.50
CA VAL A 105 -12.97 11.25 -7.68
C VAL A 105 -13.47 9.92 -7.15
N ASP A 106 -13.38 8.93 -8.03
CA ASP A 106 -13.70 7.54 -7.76
C ASP A 106 -12.43 6.71 -7.54
N LEU A 107 -12.53 5.76 -6.61
CA LEU A 107 -11.54 4.71 -6.35
C LEU A 107 -12.24 3.36 -6.28
N ASP A 108 -11.99 2.53 -7.28
CA ASP A 108 -12.39 1.13 -7.30
C ASP A 108 -11.22 0.23 -6.92
N VAL A 109 -11.47 -0.73 -6.04
CA VAL A 109 -10.54 -1.79 -5.69
C VAL A 109 -11.23 -3.12 -5.86
N VAL A 110 -10.65 -4.01 -6.66
CA VAL A 110 -11.13 -5.38 -6.85
C VAL A 110 -9.99 -6.33 -6.53
N CYS A 111 -10.23 -7.27 -5.62
CA CYS A 111 -9.30 -8.33 -5.26
C CYS A 111 -9.91 -9.67 -5.63
N ILE A 112 -9.11 -10.55 -6.25
CA ILE A 112 -9.51 -11.93 -6.59
C ILE A 112 -8.48 -12.87 -6.00
N ASN A 113 -8.91 -13.89 -5.25
CA ASN A 113 -8.02 -14.91 -4.71
C ASN A 113 -7.81 -16.09 -5.69
N GLU A 114 -6.99 -17.05 -5.30
CA GLU A 114 -6.67 -18.25 -6.12
C GLU A 114 -7.89 -19.13 -6.43
N ASP A 115 -8.91 -19.09 -5.58
CA ASP A 115 -10.18 -19.81 -5.75
C ASP A 115 -11.18 -19.03 -6.64
N GLY A 116 -10.83 -17.81 -7.06
CA GLY A 116 -11.69 -16.94 -7.85
C GLY A 116 -12.72 -16.15 -7.04
N GLU A 117 -12.66 -16.20 -5.72
CA GLU A 117 -13.51 -15.38 -4.86
C GLU A 117 -13.12 -13.90 -5.02
N THR A 118 -14.12 -13.02 -5.08
CA THR A 118 -13.94 -11.60 -5.38
C THR A 118 -14.40 -10.75 -4.21
N VAL A 119 -13.56 -9.81 -3.81
CA VAL A 119 -13.93 -8.73 -2.87
C VAL A 119 -13.74 -7.42 -3.61
N SER A 120 -14.74 -6.53 -3.54
CA SER A 120 -14.64 -5.20 -4.13
C SER A 120 -14.91 -4.09 -3.12
N ARG A 121 -14.30 -2.94 -3.38
CA ARG A 121 -14.55 -1.69 -2.67
C ARG A 121 -14.63 -0.58 -3.69
N HIS A 122 -15.67 0.22 -3.60
CA HIS A 122 -15.84 1.45 -4.37
C HIS A 122 -15.86 2.61 -3.37
N VAL A 123 -15.11 3.67 -3.66
CA VAL A 123 -15.08 4.89 -2.86
C VAL A 123 -15.25 6.08 -3.79
N GLU A 124 -16.27 6.89 -3.52
CA GLU A 124 -16.61 8.10 -4.27
C GLU A 124 -16.39 9.31 -3.35
N LEU A 125 -15.77 10.36 -3.89
CA LEU A 125 -15.52 11.62 -3.18
C LEU A 125 -15.97 12.79 -4.04
N ASP A 126 -17.11 13.37 -3.65
CA ASP A 126 -17.78 14.40 -4.44
C ASP A 126 -17.95 15.71 -3.70
N MET A 127 -17.98 16.79 -4.47
CA MET A 127 -18.39 18.10 -3.98
C MET A 127 -19.83 18.38 -4.40
N ASN A 128 -20.70 18.55 -3.42
CA ASN A 128 -22.09 18.87 -3.64
C ASN A 128 -22.30 20.36 -3.96
N ASP A 129 -23.39 20.65 -4.67
CA ASP A 129 -23.83 22.01 -5.00
C ASP A 129 -24.10 22.89 -3.76
N ASP A 130 -24.33 22.27 -2.60
CA ASP A 130 -24.57 22.96 -1.33
C ASP A 130 -23.29 23.30 -0.54
N GLY A 131 -22.11 23.01 -1.12
CA GLY A 131 -20.81 23.26 -0.51
C GLY A 131 -20.39 22.22 0.53
N THR A 132 -21.07 21.08 0.59
CA THR A 132 -20.60 19.90 1.33
C THR A 132 -19.73 19.00 0.45
N VAL A 133 -18.87 18.19 1.09
CA VAL A 133 -18.15 17.10 0.43
C VAL A 133 -18.72 15.79 0.95
N SER A 134 -19.13 14.90 0.05
CA SER A 134 -19.62 13.56 0.37
C SER A 134 -18.52 12.54 0.12
N LEU A 135 -18.37 11.62 1.06
CA LEU A 135 -17.57 10.40 0.93
C LEU A 135 -18.53 9.23 1.02
N GLU A 136 -18.63 8.45 -0.05
CA GLU A 136 -19.37 7.21 -0.10
C GLU A 136 -18.39 6.04 -0.25
N GLU A 137 -18.51 5.03 0.60
CA GLU A 137 -17.76 3.78 0.50
C GLU A 137 -18.74 2.63 0.42
N LEU A 138 -18.64 1.82 -0.63
CA LEU A 138 -19.35 0.56 -0.80
C LEU A 138 -18.34 -0.58 -0.78
N PHE A 139 -18.54 -1.55 0.11
CA PHE A 139 -17.76 -2.77 0.20
C PHE A 139 -18.63 -3.97 -0.13
N ILE A 140 -18.15 -4.85 -1.02
CA ILE A 140 -18.81 -6.11 -1.38
C ILE A 140 -17.85 -7.24 -1.05
N ASP A 141 -18.28 -8.15 -0.19
CA ASP A 141 -17.46 -9.30 0.19
C ASP A 141 -17.52 -10.46 -0.81
N GLN A 142 -16.77 -11.54 -0.53
CA GLN A 142 -16.71 -12.75 -1.35
C GLN A 142 -18.03 -13.50 -1.51
N TYR A 143 -19.02 -13.22 -0.66
CA TYR A 143 -20.36 -13.81 -0.72
C TYR A 143 -21.35 -12.89 -1.44
N GLY A 144 -20.91 -11.71 -1.86
CA GLY A 144 -21.75 -10.67 -2.45
C GLY A 144 -22.53 -9.87 -1.42
N GLU A 145 -22.16 -9.89 -0.14
CA GLU A 145 -22.79 -9.06 0.88
C GLU A 145 -22.25 -7.62 0.80
N GLU A 146 -23.18 -6.65 0.74
CA GLU A 146 -22.88 -5.24 0.60
C GLU A 146 -22.88 -4.52 1.96
N GLN A 147 -21.90 -3.66 2.18
CA GLN A 147 -21.83 -2.74 3.30
C GLN A 147 -21.51 -1.35 2.77
N SER A 148 -22.30 -0.34 3.17
CA SER A 148 -22.08 1.04 2.76
C SER A 148 -21.86 1.98 3.94
N ILE A 149 -20.98 2.96 3.73
CA ILE A 149 -20.69 4.06 4.64
C ILE A 149 -20.82 5.35 3.86
N VAL A 150 -21.62 6.29 4.36
CA VAL A 150 -21.78 7.62 3.76
C VAL A 150 -21.43 8.67 4.81
N ARG A 151 -20.63 9.66 4.43
CA ARG A 151 -20.19 10.76 5.29
C ARG A 151 -20.25 12.08 4.53
N ASP A 152 -20.99 13.04 5.08
CA ASP A 152 -21.04 14.40 4.56
C ASP A 152 -20.24 15.35 5.45
N ILE A 153 -19.43 16.20 4.82
CA ILE A 153 -18.58 17.19 5.47
C ILE A 153 -18.97 18.58 4.97
N GLU A 154 -19.57 19.39 5.85
CA GLU A 154 -19.84 20.80 5.55
C GLU A 154 -18.55 21.63 5.57
N LEU A 155 -18.10 22.08 4.40
CA LEU A 155 -16.85 22.85 4.29
C LEU A 155 -16.89 24.18 5.05
N ALA A 156 -18.06 24.82 5.13
CA ALA A 156 -18.24 26.06 5.89
C ALA A 156 -17.88 25.91 7.38
N LYS A 157 -18.04 24.71 7.96
CA LYS A 157 -17.62 24.43 9.34
C LYS A 157 -16.10 24.46 9.51
N PHE A 158 -15.32 24.30 8.44
CA PHE A 158 -13.86 24.24 8.48
C PHE A 158 -13.19 25.47 7.89
N LEU A 159 -13.80 26.04 6.85
CA LEU A 159 -13.23 27.12 6.04
C LEU A 159 -13.91 28.48 6.27
N GLY A 160 -14.89 28.55 7.18
CA GLY A 160 -15.71 29.75 7.37
C GLY A 160 -16.73 29.92 6.24
N ASP A 161 -17.62 30.90 6.39
CA ASP A 161 -18.57 31.22 5.32
C ASP A 161 -17.83 31.81 4.11
N GLU A 162 -18.36 31.63 2.89
CA GLU A 162 -17.75 32.15 1.65
C GLU A 162 -17.53 33.68 1.65
N SER A 163 -18.22 34.40 2.53
CA SER A 163 -18.10 35.85 2.72
C SER A 163 -17.03 36.27 3.73
N GLU A 164 -16.45 35.33 4.46
CA GLU A 164 -15.42 35.57 5.46
C GLU A 164 -14.02 35.42 4.83
N THR A 165 -13.19 36.44 5.02
CA THR A 165 -11.76 36.34 4.65
C THR A 165 -11.02 35.82 5.87
N LEU A 166 -10.81 34.51 5.93
CA LEU A 166 -9.99 33.93 6.99
C LEU A 166 -8.53 34.33 6.80
N ASN A 167 -7.96 34.99 7.79
CA ASN A 167 -6.51 35.18 7.81
C ASN A 167 -5.83 33.87 8.27
N VAL A 168 -4.58 33.65 7.84
CA VAL A 168 -3.82 32.41 8.17
C VAL A 168 -3.75 32.16 9.68
N TYR A 169 -3.85 33.21 10.48
CA TYR A 169 -3.83 33.11 11.94
C TYR A 169 -5.14 32.54 12.50
N GLU A 170 -6.30 32.94 11.98
CA GLU A 170 -7.63 32.42 12.35
C GLU A 170 -7.82 30.95 11.94
N VAL A 171 -7.30 30.56 10.77
CA VAL A 171 -7.32 29.14 10.34
C VAL A 171 -6.51 28.26 11.30
N VAL A 172 -5.35 28.75 11.73
CA VAL A 172 -4.45 28.03 12.65
C VAL A 172 -4.98 28.04 14.07
N GLU A 173 -5.55 29.14 14.56
CA GLU A 173 -6.21 29.17 15.88
C GLU A 173 -7.45 28.27 15.89
N GLY A 174 -8.32 28.31 14.87
CA GLY A 174 -9.45 27.39 14.77
C GLY A 174 -9.04 25.91 14.76
N TYR A 175 -7.90 25.58 14.14
CA TYR A 175 -7.32 24.23 14.16
C TYR A 175 -6.73 23.84 15.52
N LEU A 176 -6.16 24.79 16.27
CA LEU A 176 -5.54 24.54 17.58
C LEU A 176 -6.54 24.60 18.76
N GLU A 177 -7.59 25.42 18.67
CA GLU A 177 -8.65 25.58 19.67
C GLU A 177 -9.66 24.43 19.60
N ARG A 178 -9.82 23.82 18.42
CA ARG A 178 -10.39 22.47 18.23
C ARG A 178 -9.36 21.42 18.64
N SER A 179 -8.98 21.50 19.91
CA SER A 179 -8.09 20.61 20.65
C SER A 179 -8.24 19.18 20.18
N HIS A 180 -7.17 18.63 19.58
CA HIS A 180 -7.04 17.24 19.11
C HIS A 180 -8.27 16.74 18.33
N PHE A 181 -8.12 16.56 17.02
CA PHE A 181 -8.91 15.55 16.33
C PHE A 181 -8.74 14.25 17.11
N ASP A 182 -9.69 13.92 17.98
CA ASP A 182 -9.61 12.75 18.82
C ASP A 182 -9.92 11.58 17.90
N LEU A 183 -8.85 10.97 17.41
CA LEU A 183 -8.90 9.75 16.61
C LEU A 183 -9.64 8.61 17.35
N THR A 184 -9.98 8.76 18.64
CA THR A 184 -10.84 7.82 19.37
C THR A 184 -12.34 8.01 19.13
N ASP A 185 -12.80 9.18 18.65
CA ASP A 185 -14.20 9.40 18.22
C ASP A 185 -14.45 9.00 16.76
N VAL A 186 -13.37 8.76 15.99
CA VAL A 186 -13.49 7.92 14.80
C VAL A 186 -13.77 6.52 15.31
N ASP A 187 -15.01 6.07 15.15
CA ASP A 187 -15.40 4.71 15.45
C ASP A 187 -14.70 3.74 14.48
N LEU A 188 -13.45 3.43 14.78
CA LEU A 188 -12.67 2.39 14.12
C LEU A 188 -13.12 1.00 14.59
N THR A 189 -14.20 0.85 15.38
CA THR A 189 -14.70 -0.49 15.74
C THR A 189 -15.29 -1.22 14.54
N GLY A 190 -15.72 -0.48 13.50
CA GLY A 190 -15.99 -1.04 12.17
C GLY A 190 -14.73 -1.53 11.43
N LEU A 191 -13.55 -0.99 11.76
CA LEU A 191 -12.26 -1.48 11.24
C LEU A 191 -11.64 -2.59 12.11
N ASN A 192 -12.06 -2.74 13.37
CA ASN A 192 -11.59 -3.80 14.28
C ASN A 192 -12.40 -5.10 14.20
N ASN A 193 -13.54 -5.10 13.51
CA ASN A 193 -14.25 -6.33 13.12
C ASN A 193 -13.81 -6.87 11.76
N LEU A 194 -12.86 -6.23 11.07
CA LEU A 194 -11.91 -6.97 10.25
C LEU A 194 -11.02 -7.73 11.21
N ASP A 195 -11.51 -8.91 11.62
CA ASP A 195 -10.70 -9.92 12.27
C ASP A 195 -9.48 -10.18 11.39
N THR A 196 -8.36 -9.51 11.63
CA THR A 196 -7.10 -9.77 10.92
C THR A 196 -6.56 -11.17 11.22
N SER A 197 -7.24 -11.97 12.07
CA SER A 197 -6.96 -13.40 12.24
C SER A 197 -7.81 -14.32 11.34
N SER A 198 -8.78 -13.77 10.59
CA SER A 198 -9.48 -14.48 9.51
C SER A 198 -9.54 -13.72 8.18
N VAL A 199 -9.09 -12.46 8.11
CA VAL A 199 -8.97 -11.75 6.84
C VAL A 199 -7.55 -11.94 6.29
N ASP A 200 -7.35 -13.11 5.69
CA ASP A 200 -6.27 -13.36 4.73
C ASP A 200 -6.60 -12.55 3.46
N VAL A 201 -6.34 -11.22 3.45
CA VAL A 201 -6.52 -10.38 2.25
C VAL A 201 -5.40 -10.64 1.23
N LEU A 202 -4.97 -11.89 1.07
CA LEU A 202 -3.84 -12.35 0.25
C LEU A 202 -2.50 -11.99 0.91
N SER A 203 -2.04 -12.90 1.77
CA SER A 203 -0.67 -12.96 2.29
C SER A 203 0.38 -12.60 1.22
N ILE A 204 1.17 -11.56 1.53
CA ILE A 204 2.33 -11.04 0.78
C ILE A 204 3.52 -11.97 0.95
#